data_AF-A0A660PF69-F1
#
_entry.id   AF-A0A660PF69-F1
#
_cell.length_a   1.000
_cell.length_b   1.000
_cell.length_c   1.000
_cell.angle_alpha   90.00
_cell.angle_beta   90.00
_cell.angle_gamma   90.00
#
_symmetry.space_group_name_H-M   'P 1'
#
loop_
_entity.id
_entity.type
_entity.pdbx_description
1 polymer ?
#
loop_
_entity_poly.entity_id
_entity_poly.type
_entity_poly.pdbx_seq_one_letter_code
_entity_poly.pdbx_strand_id
1 'polypeptide(L)'
;IMTANAPIPDPGEEETIVYEVDESWHFENGDATRDGEVNILDIVYLINCKYKQGPCPEPPIIGDVDDCRDPYTINILDIVYLINFKYKNGPEPCAILE
;
A
#
# COMPACT_ATOMS: atom_id res chain seq x y z
N ILE A 1 -7.56 19.93 -25.75
CA ILE A 1 -7.81 21.39 -25.68
C ILE A 1 -7.16 21.86 -24.40
N MET A 2 -5.99 22.51 -24.48
CA MET A 2 -5.35 23.06 -23.28
C MET A 2 -6.13 24.31 -22.88
N THR A 3 -6.78 24.26 -21.73
CA THR A 3 -7.39 25.44 -21.10
C THR A 3 -6.27 26.35 -20.59
N ALA A 4 -6.43 27.65 -20.79
CA ALA A 4 -5.52 28.64 -20.22
C ALA A 4 -5.54 28.53 -18.69
N ASN A 5 -4.39 28.74 -18.05
CA ASN A 5 -4.32 28.86 -16.59
C ASN A 5 -5.21 30.02 -16.12
N ALA A 6 -5.73 29.91 -14.89
CA ALA A 6 -6.47 31.00 -14.27
C ALA A 6 -5.62 32.29 -14.26
N PRO A 7 -6.23 33.47 -14.47
CA PRO A 7 -5.54 34.75 -14.38
C PRO A 7 -4.98 34.94 -12.96
N ILE A 8 -3.79 35.54 -12.87
CA ILE A 8 -3.12 35.82 -11.60
C ILE A 8 -4.02 36.76 -10.77
N PRO A 9 -4.31 36.46 -9.48
CA PRO A 9 -5.13 37.32 -8.63
C PRO A 9 -4.49 38.70 -8.44
N ASP A 10 -5.33 39.71 -8.24
CA ASP A 10 -4.90 41.09 -8.06
C ASP A 10 -4.07 41.26 -6.76
N PRO A 11 -3.14 42.24 -6.70
CA PRO A 11 -2.31 42.45 -5.51
C PRO A 11 -3.16 42.69 -4.25
N GLY A 12 -3.12 41.75 -3.31
CA GLY A 12 -3.87 41.79 -2.05
C GLY A 12 -5.04 40.81 -1.95
N GLU A 13 -5.30 40.02 -3.00
CA GLU A 13 -6.27 38.91 -2.97
C GLU A 13 -5.56 37.57 -2.78
N GLU A 14 -6.10 36.72 -1.90
CA GLU A 14 -5.64 35.35 -1.71
C GLU A 14 -6.49 34.39 -2.57
N GLU A 15 -5.85 33.65 -3.47
CA GLU A 15 -6.49 32.56 -4.20
C GLU A 15 -6.25 31.24 -3.47
N THR A 16 -7.32 30.58 -3.04
CA THR A 16 -7.25 29.23 -2.48
C THR A 16 -7.43 28.22 -3.61
N ILE A 17 -6.34 27.56 -3.99
CA ILE A 17 -6.41 26.42 -4.93
C ILE A 17 -6.75 25.18 -4.11
N VAL A 18 -7.95 24.64 -4.30
CA VAL A 18 -8.36 23.35 -3.72
C VAL A 18 -7.96 22.25 -4.71
N TYR A 19 -6.98 21.44 -4.31
CA TYR A 19 -6.65 20.21 -5.04
C TYR A 19 -7.59 19.11 -4.54
N GLU A 20 -8.45 18.59 -5.41
CA GLU A 20 -9.13 17.31 -5.16
C GLU A 20 -8.12 16.20 -5.44
N VAL A 21 -7.46 15.71 -4.37
CA VAL A 21 -6.60 14.52 -4.47
C VAL A 21 -7.53 13.31 -4.54
N ASP A 22 -7.62 12.70 -5.71
CA ASP A 22 -8.21 11.36 -5.86
C ASP A 22 -7.19 10.34 -5.35
N GLU A 23 -7.26 9.98 -4.06
CA GLU A 23 -6.44 8.91 -3.47
C GLU A 23 -6.93 7.50 -3.89
N SER A 24 -7.25 7.31 -5.18
CA SER A 24 -7.83 6.06 -5.69
C SER A 24 -6.85 4.88 -5.79
N TRP A 25 -5.57 5.10 -5.48
CA TRP A 25 -4.52 4.07 -5.54
C TRP A 25 -3.71 4.03 -4.24
N HIS A 26 -4.37 3.81 -3.11
CA HIS A 26 -3.69 3.45 -1.87
C HIS A 26 -3.39 1.93 -1.90
N PHE A 27 -2.13 1.56 -2.14
CA PHE A 27 -1.69 0.19 -1.93
C PHE A 27 -1.43 -0.01 -0.44
N GLU A 28 -2.35 -0.67 0.26
CA GLU A 28 -2.13 -1.03 1.66
C GLU A 28 -1.19 -2.25 1.73
N ASN A 29 0.04 -2.03 2.18
CA ASN A 29 0.99 -3.11 2.37
C ASN A 29 0.47 -4.11 3.40
N GLY A 30 0.50 -5.39 3.04
CA GLY A 30 -0.12 -6.46 3.80
C GLY A 30 -1.54 -6.82 3.37
N ASP A 31 -2.24 -6.00 2.57
CA ASP A 31 -3.52 -6.37 1.94
C ASP A 31 -3.24 -7.17 0.66
N ALA A 32 -2.74 -8.39 0.87
CA ALA A 32 -2.39 -9.31 -0.19
C ALA A 32 -3.59 -9.73 -1.05
N THR A 33 -4.81 -9.62 -0.51
CA THR A 33 -6.05 -9.95 -1.22
C THR A 33 -6.68 -8.78 -1.97
N ARG A 34 -6.23 -7.55 -1.72
CA ARG A 34 -6.75 -6.30 -2.30
C ARG A 34 -8.22 -6.08 -1.97
N ASP A 35 -8.64 -6.43 -0.75
CA ASP A 35 -10.00 -6.25 -0.26
C ASP A 35 -10.18 -4.99 0.61
N GLY A 36 -9.10 -4.25 0.84
CA GLY A 36 -9.07 -3.03 1.64
C GLY A 36 -8.94 -3.26 3.15
N GLU A 37 -8.70 -4.50 3.59
CA GLU A 37 -8.48 -4.82 4.99
C GLU A 37 -7.34 -5.81 5.17
N VAL A 38 -6.22 -5.39 5.76
CA VAL A 38 -5.24 -6.39 6.23
C VAL A 38 -5.91 -7.28 7.28
N ASN A 39 -5.92 -8.59 7.12
CA ASN A 39 -6.53 -9.55 8.03
C ASN A 39 -5.94 -10.98 7.89
N ILE A 40 -6.63 -12.01 8.42
CA ILE A 40 -6.15 -13.41 8.36
C ILE A 40 -6.12 -13.96 6.93
N LEU A 41 -6.98 -13.45 6.05
CA LEU A 41 -7.07 -13.90 4.66
C LEU A 41 -5.81 -13.54 3.89
N ASP A 42 -5.18 -12.39 4.15
CA ASP A 42 -3.90 -12.03 3.54
C ASP A 42 -2.77 -12.95 3.99
N ILE A 43 -2.73 -13.29 5.27
CA ILE A 43 -1.76 -14.24 5.83
C ILE A 43 -1.91 -15.61 5.15
N VAL A 44 -3.15 -16.09 5.00
CA VAL A 44 -3.44 -17.34 4.31
C VAL A 44 -3.10 -17.25 2.82
N TYR A 45 -3.32 -16.11 2.19
CA TYR A 45 -2.97 -15.84 0.81
C TYR A 45 -1.45 -15.93 0.59
N LEU A 46 -0.64 -15.27 1.42
CA LEU A 46 0.82 -15.35 1.36
C LEU A 46 1.35 -16.77 1.61
N ILE A 47 0.75 -17.52 2.54
CA ILE A 47 1.07 -18.95 2.75
C ILE A 47 0.78 -19.76 1.48
N ASN A 48 -0.35 -19.53 0.82
CA ASN A 48 -0.72 -20.25 -0.39
C ASN A 48 0.20 -19.89 -1.57
N CYS A 49 0.49 -18.60 -1.76
CA CYS A 49 1.51 -18.12 -2.69
C CYS A 49 2.85 -18.82 -2.47
N LYS A 50 3.38 -18.78 -1.23
CA LYS A 50 4.74 -19.24 -0.96
C LYS A 50 4.90 -20.75 -0.92
N TYR A 51 3.91 -21.47 -0.41
CA TYR A 51 4.05 -22.89 -0.06
C TYR A 51 3.10 -23.84 -0.79
N LYS A 52 2.12 -23.32 -1.55
CA LYS A 52 1.13 -24.15 -2.24
C LYS A 52 0.95 -23.82 -3.71
N GLN A 53 1.89 -23.09 -4.31
CA GLN A 53 1.84 -22.68 -5.72
C GLN A 53 0.55 -21.89 -6.06
N GLY A 54 0.02 -21.17 -5.07
CA GLY A 54 -1.11 -20.27 -5.27
C GLY A 54 -0.69 -18.96 -5.98
N PRO A 55 -1.67 -18.11 -6.34
CA PRO A 55 -1.37 -16.78 -6.85
C PRO A 55 -0.64 -15.95 -5.79
N CYS A 56 0.28 -15.10 -6.22
CA CYS A 56 1.02 -14.17 -5.38
C CYS A 56 0.52 -12.73 -5.59
N PRO A 57 0.74 -11.82 -4.63
CA PRO A 57 0.42 -10.41 -4.80
C PRO A 57 1.19 -9.82 -5.99
N GLU A 58 0.51 -9.00 -6.77
CA GLU A 58 1.09 -8.17 -7.82
C GLU A 58 0.62 -6.74 -7.53
N PRO A 59 1.51 -5.75 -7.32
CA PRO A 59 2.97 -5.89 -7.26
C PRO A 59 3.45 -6.71 -6.04
N PRO A 60 4.62 -7.38 -6.12
CA PRO A 60 5.15 -8.23 -5.02
C PRO A 60 5.40 -7.48 -3.71
N ILE A 61 5.61 -6.17 -3.77
CA ILE A 61 5.82 -5.30 -2.60
C ILE A 61 4.65 -5.36 -1.60
N ILE A 62 3.42 -5.62 -2.06
CA ILE A 62 2.25 -5.77 -1.17
C ILE A 62 2.46 -6.89 -0.14
N GLY A 63 3.18 -7.94 -0.53
CA GLY A 63 3.45 -9.11 0.31
C GLY A 63 4.86 -9.16 0.93
N ASP A 64 5.74 -8.23 0.57
CA ASP A 64 7.07 -8.05 1.19
C ASP A 64 6.93 -6.96 2.25
N VAL A 65 6.46 -7.34 3.44
CA VAL A 65 6.00 -6.43 4.49
C VAL A 65 7.00 -6.26 5.62
N ASP A 66 8.00 -7.15 5.70
CA ASP A 66 9.03 -7.08 6.73
C ASP A 66 10.20 -6.19 6.32
N ASP A 67 10.53 -6.12 5.02
CA ASP A 67 11.66 -5.34 4.53
C ASP A 67 11.30 -4.32 3.43
N CYS A 68 10.39 -4.68 2.52
CA CYS A 68 9.80 -3.76 1.55
C CYS A 68 10.81 -3.04 0.66
N ARG A 69 11.94 -3.71 0.38
CA ARG A 69 13.07 -3.16 -0.36
C ARG A 69 13.33 -4.01 -1.59
N ASP A 70 13.60 -3.36 -2.71
CA ASP A 70 13.96 -4.04 -3.96
C ASP A 70 15.26 -4.86 -3.78
N PRO A 71 15.31 -6.15 -4.14
CA PRO A 71 14.24 -6.94 -4.78
C PRO A 71 13.17 -7.44 -3.80
N TYR A 72 11.91 -7.14 -4.13
CA TYR A 72 10.76 -7.54 -3.31
C TYR A 72 10.65 -9.06 -3.21
N THR A 73 10.80 -9.60 -2.00
CA THR A 73 10.94 -11.05 -1.78
C THR A 73 10.00 -11.59 -0.71
N ILE A 74 8.86 -12.10 -1.16
CA ILE A 74 7.87 -12.75 -0.29
C ILE A 74 8.43 -14.08 0.25
N ASN A 75 8.50 -14.21 1.58
CA ASN A 75 9.01 -15.35 2.30
C ASN A 75 8.30 -15.56 3.66
N ILE A 76 8.89 -16.38 4.55
CA ILE A 76 8.26 -16.71 5.84
C ILE A 76 8.25 -15.52 6.81
N LEU A 77 9.20 -14.60 6.67
CA LEU A 77 9.33 -13.45 7.54
C LEU A 77 8.14 -12.51 7.39
N ASP A 78 7.66 -12.29 6.16
CA ASP A 78 6.45 -11.54 5.85
C ASP A 78 5.20 -12.09 6.55
N ILE A 79 5.03 -13.41 6.47
CA ILE A 79 3.90 -14.12 7.07
C ILE A 79 3.95 -13.97 8.60
N VAL A 80 5.14 -14.14 9.19
CA VAL A 80 5.34 -13.95 10.64
C VAL A 80 5.13 -12.49 11.04
N TYR A 81 5.53 -11.55 10.19
CA TYR A 81 5.37 -10.12 10.41
C TYR A 81 3.89 -9.75 10.49
N LEU A 82 3.07 -10.15 9.49
CA LEU A 82 1.62 -9.89 9.51
C LEU A 82 0.93 -10.50 10.73
N ILE A 83 1.33 -11.71 11.14
CA ILE A 83 0.80 -12.33 12.37
C ILE A 83 1.12 -11.47 13.59
N ASN A 84 2.35 -10.98 13.69
CA ASN A 84 2.77 -10.16 14.83
C ASN A 84 2.05 -8.80 14.83
N PHE A 85 1.98 -8.14 13.68
CA PHE A 85 1.21 -6.91 13.49
C PHE A 85 -0.25 -7.10 13.92
N LYS A 86 -0.95 -8.08 13.37
CA LYS A 86 -2.39 -8.26 13.60
C LYS A 86 -2.77 -8.82 14.96
N TYR A 87 -1.95 -9.69 15.53
CA TYR A 87 -2.36 -10.46 16.71
C TYR A 87 -1.45 -10.31 17.92
N LYS A 88 -0.36 -9.53 17.83
CA LYS A 88 0.60 -9.38 18.93
C LYS A 88 1.09 -7.95 19.16
N ASN A 89 0.34 -6.94 18.67
CA ASN A 89 0.73 -5.53 18.77
C ASN A 89 2.13 -5.27 18.20
N GLY A 90 2.47 -5.97 17.11
CA GLY A 90 3.68 -5.70 16.34
C GLY A 90 3.60 -4.37 15.60
N PRO A 91 4.72 -3.91 15.03
CA PRO A 91 4.74 -2.72 14.18
C PRO A 91 3.83 -2.88 12.97
N GLU A 92 3.30 -1.76 12.47
CA GLU A 92 2.62 -1.69 11.18
C GLU A 92 3.58 -2.09 10.05
N PRO A 93 3.08 -2.78 9.00
CA PRO A 93 3.82 -2.97 7.76
C PRO A 93 4.39 -1.66 7.28
N CYS A 94 5.56 -1.71 6.65
CA CYS A 94 6.15 -0.55 6.01
C CYS A 94 5.11 0.19 5.13
N ALA A 95 5.05 1.52 5.24
CA ALA A 95 4.33 2.33 4.27
C ALA A 95 5.27 2.63 3.10
N ILE A 96 4.82 2.37 1.88
CA ILE A 96 5.45 2.96 0.69
C ILE A 96 5.02 4.43 0.67
N LEU A 97 5.92 5.32 1.10
CA LEU A 97 5.82 6.72 0.73
C LEU A 97 6.30 6.82 -0.73
N GLU A 98 5.37 6.98 -1.67
CA GLU A 98 5.71 7.44 -3.03
C GLU A 98 6.07 8.94 -3.03
#